data_AF-A0A135S4U4-F1
#
_entry.id   AF-A0A135S4U4-F1
#
_cell.length_a   1.000
_cell.length_b   1.000
_cell.length_c   1.000
_cell.angle_alpha   90.00
_cell.angle_beta   90.00
_cell.angle_gamma   90.00
#
_symmetry.space_group_name_H-M   'P 1'
#
loop_
_entity.id
_entity.type
_entity.pdbx_description
1 polymer ?
#
loop_
_entity_poly.entity_id
_entity_poly.type
_entity_poly.pdbx_seq_one_letter_code
_entity_poly.pdbx_strand_id
1 'polypeptide(L)'
;MLPPASFLAAVLPALTLLSGGVSGLAVAPRATNHTQEAIDSGAVLSDLNKQAYNNVLARLGNATAAGQNGTAQCTKDNVRVRREWRNMPDEERIRYTDAVTCLQQQPELYTEIAGSKSMFDDFVALHQAATLYVHLTATFFLWHRYYIWTYESKLESECGYNGSFPYWEWGLDTTNLSASPVFDGSATSMGSDGVPTPHQGLVLVNAWDNTTTVLPAGTGGGCLASSSAPFANQTVHLGPQAMPDYGNVTSVNSATPTDDNPRCLRRDLNVYPLQRWASLRNTTDLIREPVDIERFQAVAQGDSRYVGTGQLGVHGGGHYALGGDPSSDVYLSPGDPVFYLHHAQMDRVYWIWQNLDWQNRQTIFGTNTTMNQPASANATLDDVMYMGPLGAELSIRDAMDTINGPFCYVYASD
;
A
#
# COMPACT_ATOMS: atom_id res chain seq x y z
N MET A 1 -8.20 28.38 -37.83
CA MET A 1 -8.72 28.12 -39.19
C MET A 1 -9.61 26.89 -39.12
N LEU A 2 -10.91 27.09 -39.37
CA LEU A 2 -12.00 26.10 -39.28
C LEU A 2 -12.10 25.25 -40.57
N PRO A 3 -12.72 24.06 -40.55
CA PRO A 3 -13.46 23.53 -41.69
C PRO A 3 -14.95 23.96 -41.62
N PRO A 4 -15.68 23.99 -42.76
CA PRO A 4 -16.95 24.72 -42.87
C PRO A 4 -18.17 23.93 -42.38
N ALA A 5 -19.16 24.69 -41.93
CA ALA A 5 -20.51 24.26 -41.58
C ALA A 5 -21.42 24.15 -42.82
N SER A 6 -22.36 23.20 -42.78
CA SER A 6 -23.57 23.20 -43.61
C SER A 6 -24.80 23.06 -42.72
N PHE A 7 -25.80 23.87 -43.03
CA PHE A 7 -26.98 24.22 -42.24
C PHE A 7 -28.18 23.24 -42.42
N LEU A 8 -28.90 23.06 -41.30
CA LEU A 8 -30.35 22.86 -41.08
C LEU A 8 -31.22 22.00 -42.03
N ALA A 9 -31.95 21.04 -41.42
CA ALA A 9 -33.43 21.06 -41.40
C ALA A 9 -33.98 20.11 -40.31
N ALA A 10 -34.88 20.64 -39.48
CA ALA A 10 -35.63 19.89 -38.47
C ALA A 10 -36.85 19.20 -39.11
N VAL A 11 -37.06 17.91 -38.81
CA VAL A 11 -38.34 17.22 -38.96
C VAL A 11 -38.47 16.24 -37.80
N LEU A 12 -39.38 16.52 -36.86
CA LEU A 12 -39.94 15.50 -35.96
C LEU A 12 -40.91 14.63 -36.76
N PRO A 13 -40.93 13.32 -36.50
CA PRO A 13 -42.20 12.73 -36.11
C PRO A 13 -42.10 11.77 -34.91
N ALA A 14 -43.25 11.63 -34.28
CA ALA A 14 -43.55 10.84 -33.09
C ALA A 14 -43.00 9.40 -33.13
N LEU A 15 -42.31 9.02 -32.05
CA LEU A 15 -41.98 7.62 -31.78
C LEU A 15 -43.11 6.99 -30.96
N THR A 16 -43.84 6.09 -31.61
CA THR A 16 -44.79 5.15 -31.01
C THR A 16 -44.09 4.23 -30.02
N LEU A 17 -44.65 4.14 -28.81
CA LEU A 17 -44.34 3.13 -27.80
C LEU A 17 -44.57 1.72 -28.36
N LEU A 18 -43.52 0.90 -28.38
CA LEU A 18 -43.62 -0.55 -28.35
C LEU A 18 -42.66 -1.09 -27.29
N SER A 19 -43.29 -1.65 -26.27
CA SER A 19 -42.75 -2.36 -25.12
C SER A 19 -41.97 -3.61 -25.51
N GLY A 20 -40.90 -3.90 -24.77
CA GLY A 20 -40.45 -5.28 -24.52
C GLY A 20 -38.93 -5.42 -24.50
N GLY A 21 -38.36 -5.75 -23.33
CA GLY A 21 -37.00 -6.28 -23.27
C GLY A 21 -36.23 -6.01 -21.99
N VAL A 22 -36.67 -6.63 -20.89
CA VAL A 22 -35.88 -7.00 -19.70
C VAL A 22 -34.93 -5.93 -19.16
N SER A 23 -35.48 -5.05 -18.32
CA SER A 23 -34.67 -4.37 -17.30
C SER A 23 -34.07 -5.43 -16.38
N GLY A 24 -32.79 -5.74 -16.57
CA GLY A 24 -31.99 -6.31 -15.51
C GLY A 24 -32.07 -5.31 -14.35
N LEU A 25 -32.79 -5.67 -13.30
CA LEU A 25 -32.74 -4.95 -12.04
C LEU A 25 -31.27 -4.94 -11.63
N ALA A 26 -30.63 -3.79 -11.76
CA ALA A 26 -29.44 -3.50 -10.99
C ALA A 26 -29.88 -3.69 -9.53
N VAL A 27 -29.52 -4.83 -8.96
CA VAL A 27 -29.61 -5.04 -7.53
C VAL A 27 -28.58 -4.08 -6.97
N ALA A 28 -29.02 -2.87 -6.60
CA ALA A 28 -28.25 -2.03 -5.71
C ALA A 28 -27.80 -2.93 -4.56
N PRO A 29 -26.50 -2.93 -4.18
CA PRO A 29 -26.04 -3.78 -3.10
C PRO A 29 -26.95 -3.50 -1.91
N ARG A 30 -27.58 -4.54 -1.37
CA ARG A 30 -28.38 -4.43 -0.15
C ARG A 30 -27.50 -3.68 0.85
N ALA A 31 -27.92 -2.49 1.25
CA ALA A 31 -27.36 -1.85 2.43
C ALA A 31 -27.64 -2.79 3.59
N THR A 32 -26.71 -3.69 3.87
CA THR A 32 -26.70 -4.46 5.10
C THR A 32 -26.47 -3.41 6.18
N ASN A 33 -27.55 -3.07 6.91
CA ASN A 33 -27.48 -2.24 8.10
C ASN A 33 -26.64 -3.00 9.14
N HIS A 34 -25.32 -2.91 9.01
CA HIS A 34 -24.40 -3.38 10.04
C HIS A 34 -24.50 -2.42 11.23
N THR A 35 -24.51 -2.97 12.44
CA THR A 35 -24.41 -2.15 13.64
C THR A 35 -23.04 -1.48 13.69
N GLN A 36 -22.96 -0.31 14.32
CA GLN A 36 -21.66 0.37 14.48
C GLN A 36 -20.66 -0.49 15.26
N GLU A 37 -21.15 -1.26 16.24
CA GLU A 37 -20.34 -2.23 17.00
C GLU A 37 -19.72 -3.31 16.10
N ALA A 38 -20.47 -3.82 15.10
CA ALA A 38 -19.93 -4.80 14.16
C ALA A 38 -18.86 -4.21 13.21
N ILE A 39 -18.97 -2.92 12.90
CA ILE A 39 -17.96 -2.18 12.12
C ILE A 39 -16.72 -1.95 12.98
N ASP A 40 -16.89 -1.45 14.20
CA ASP A 40 -15.80 -1.08 15.11
C ASP A 40 -15.01 -2.30 15.60
N SER A 41 -15.67 -3.44 15.75
CA SER A 41 -15.04 -4.72 16.11
C SER A 41 -14.33 -5.42 14.94
N GLY A 42 -14.48 -4.93 13.71
CA GLY A 42 -13.94 -5.57 12.50
C GLY A 42 -14.69 -6.81 12.04
N ALA A 43 -15.83 -7.14 12.65
CA ALA A 43 -16.67 -8.27 12.20
C ALA A 43 -17.13 -8.08 10.73
N VAL A 44 -17.47 -6.86 10.35
CA VAL A 44 -17.81 -6.52 8.95
C VAL A 44 -16.60 -6.65 8.04
N LEU A 45 -15.43 -6.17 8.45
CA LEU A 45 -14.19 -6.32 7.66
C LEU A 45 -13.84 -7.79 7.41
N SER A 46 -13.96 -8.64 8.43
CA SER A 46 -13.75 -10.09 8.31
C SER A 46 -14.73 -10.72 7.31
N ASP A 47 -16.00 -10.34 7.34
CA ASP A 47 -17.00 -10.85 6.40
C ASP A 47 -16.72 -10.40 4.95
N LEU A 48 -16.37 -9.12 4.74
CA LEU A 48 -16.00 -8.61 3.43
C LEU A 48 -14.76 -9.32 2.87
N ASN A 49 -13.76 -9.57 3.70
CA ASN A 49 -12.56 -10.33 3.32
C ASN A 49 -12.89 -11.77 2.92
N LYS A 50 -13.77 -12.46 3.66
CA LYS A 50 -14.26 -13.81 3.32
C LYS A 50 -15.04 -13.83 2.01
N GLN A 51 -15.89 -12.84 1.77
CA GLN A 51 -16.62 -12.69 0.51
C GLN A 51 -15.66 -12.49 -0.66
N ALA A 52 -14.69 -11.59 -0.54
CA ALA A 52 -13.65 -11.37 -1.56
C ALA A 52 -12.85 -12.64 -1.84
N TYR A 53 -12.42 -13.36 -0.79
CA TYR A 53 -11.72 -14.63 -0.92
C TYR A 53 -12.52 -15.67 -1.72
N ASN A 54 -13.79 -15.87 -1.36
CA ASN A 54 -14.68 -16.79 -2.05
C ASN A 54 -14.90 -16.40 -3.52
N ASN A 55 -15.03 -15.11 -3.81
CA ASN A 55 -15.16 -14.61 -5.17
C ASN A 55 -13.90 -14.92 -6.00
N VAL A 56 -12.70 -14.77 -5.43
CA VAL A 56 -11.44 -15.09 -6.12
C VAL A 56 -11.31 -16.59 -6.36
N LEU A 57 -11.64 -17.44 -5.37
CA LEU A 57 -11.63 -18.89 -5.53
C LEU A 57 -12.63 -19.38 -6.60
N ALA A 58 -13.77 -18.69 -6.75
CA ALA A 58 -14.72 -18.96 -7.81
C ALA A 58 -14.14 -18.58 -9.19
N ARG A 59 -13.43 -17.44 -9.30
CA ARG A 59 -12.73 -17.04 -10.53
C ARG A 59 -11.61 -18.03 -10.90
N LEU A 60 -10.82 -18.48 -9.93
CA LEU A 60 -9.81 -19.54 -10.13
C LEU A 60 -10.41 -20.85 -10.64
N GLY A 61 -11.60 -21.23 -10.15
CA GLY A 61 -12.30 -22.44 -10.60
C GLY A 61 -12.88 -22.35 -12.01
N ASN A 62 -13.13 -21.14 -12.51
CA ASN A 62 -13.74 -20.87 -13.82
C ASN A 62 -12.72 -20.46 -14.89
N ALA A 63 -11.49 -20.14 -14.51
CA ALA A 63 -10.42 -19.83 -15.46
C ALA A 63 -10.14 -21.06 -16.34
N THR A 64 -10.61 -21.03 -17.59
CA THR A 64 -10.27 -22.05 -18.59
C THR A 64 -8.74 -22.13 -18.72
N ALA A 65 -8.21 -23.36 -18.71
CA ALA A 65 -6.79 -23.72 -18.69
C ALA A 65 -5.95 -23.24 -19.89
N ALA A 66 -5.86 -21.93 -20.09
CA ALA A 66 -5.03 -21.31 -21.12
C ALA A 66 -4.13 -20.26 -20.47
N GLY A 67 -2.99 -20.70 -19.94
CA GLY A 67 -1.89 -19.80 -19.62
C GLY A 67 -1.41 -19.12 -20.91
N GLN A 68 -1.36 -17.78 -20.90
CA GLN A 68 -0.63 -17.05 -21.94
C GLN A 68 0.85 -16.94 -21.52
N ASN A 69 1.75 -17.13 -22.49
CA ASN A 69 3.18 -16.80 -22.37
C ASN A 69 4.01 -17.53 -21.30
N GLY A 70 3.77 -18.83 -21.08
CA GLY A 70 4.76 -19.70 -20.40
C GLY A 70 4.99 -19.45 -18.91
N THR A 71 4.19 -18.59 -18.27
CA THR A 71 4.11 -18.51 -16.80
C THR A 71 3.31 -19.69 -16.27
N ALA A 72 3.70 -20.22 -15.09
CA ALA A 72 2.93 -21.26 -14.42
C ALA A 72 1.52 -20.73 -14.15
N GLN A 73 0.50 -21.44 -14.63
CA GLN A 73 -0.89 -21.02 -14.47
C GLN A 73 -1.25 -20.96 -12.97
N CYS A 74 -1.95 -19.89 -12.55
CA CYS A 74 -2.48 -19.82 -11.20
C CYS A 74 -3.67 -20.77 -11.03
N THR A 75 -3.61 -21.63 -10.02
CA THR A 75 -4.61 -22.66 -9.71
C THR A 75 -4.89 -22.68 -8.22
N LYS A 76 -5.93 -23.42 -7.81
CA LYS A 76 -6.22 -23.63 -6.38
C LYS A 76 -5.11 -24.39 -5.65
N ASP A 77 -4.26 -25.12 -6.37
CA ASP A 77 -3.22 -25.96 -5.79
C ASP A 77 -1.90 -25.21 -5.59
N ASN A 78 -1.66 -24.11 -6.31
CA ASN A 78 -0.41 -23.33 -6.24
C ASN A 78 -0.59 -21.87 -5.84
N VAL A 79 -1.83 -21.41 -5.60
CA VAL A 79 -2.09 -20.05 -5.13
C VAL A 79 -1.49 -19.82 -3.74
N ARG A 80 -0.65 -18.79 -3.65
CA ARG A 80 -0.03 -18.38 -2.39
C ARG A 80 -1.04 -17.66 -1.51
N VAL A 81 -0.90 -17.81 -0.19
CA VAL A 81 -1.80 -17.16 0.78
C VAL A 81 -0.99 -16.19 1.62
N ARG A 82 -1.26 -14.89 1.48
CA ARG A 82 -0.70 -13.83 2.32
C ARG A 82 -1.46 -13.77 3.64
N ARG A 83 -0.75 -13.64 4.77
CA ARG A 83 -1.32 -13.81 6.11
C ARG A 83 -1.08 -12.59 7.00
N GLU A 84 -2.01 -12.38 7.93
CA GLU A 84 -1.83 -11.39 8.98
C GLU A 84 -0.68 -11.83 9.89
N TRP A 85 0.24 -10.92 10.23
CA TRP A 85 1.44 -11.23 11.00
C TRP A 85 1.16 -12.03 12.29
N ARG A 86 0.15 -11.65 13.07
CA ARG A 86 -0.22 -12.31 14.34
C ARG A 86 -0.77 -13.72 14.14
N ASN A 87 -1.25 -14.03 12.95
CA ASN A 87 -1.78 -15.36 12.59
C ASN A 87 -0.71 -16.28 11.98
N MET A 88 0.53 -15.80 11.81
CA MET A 88 1.65 -16.62 11.33
C MET A 88 2.33 -17.36 12.50
N PRO A 89 2.74 -18.63 12.31
CA PRO A 89 3.59 -19.32 13.27
C PRO A 89 4.89 -18.55 13.55
N ASP A 90 5.33 -18.58 14.81
CA ASP A 90 6.56 -17.90 15.26
C ASP A 90 7.79 -18.23 14.40
N GLU A 91 7.95 -19.50 14.05
CA GLU A 91 9.02 -19.97 13.16
C GLU A 91 8.95 -19.37 11.76
N GLU A 92 7.76 -19.07 11.25
CA GLU A 92 7.57 -18.46 9.93
C GLU A 92 7.83 -16.95 9.97
N ARG A 93 7.45 -16.29 11.07
CA ARG A 93 7.81 -14.89 11.35
C ARG A 93 9.32 -14.71 11.41
N ILE A 94 10.03 -15.62 12.09
CA ILE A 94 11.51 -15.64 12.13
C ILE A 94 12.08 -15.88 10.73
N ARG A 95 11.59 -16.87 9.98
CA ARG A 95 12.05 -17.10 8.59
C ARG A 95 11.87 -15.86 7.70
N TYR A 96 10.80 -15.08 7.90
CA TYR A 96 10.60 -13.83 7.17
C TYR A 96 11.65 -12.79 7.54
N THR A 97 11.88 -12.53 8.84
CA THR A 97 12.87 -11.54 9.27
C THR A 97 14.30 -11.93 8.91
N ASP A 98 14.62 -13.22 8.94
CA ASP A 98 15.89 -13.78 8.45
C ASP A 98 16.07 -13.53 6.94
N ALA A 99 15.02 -13.72 6.13
CA ALA A 99 15.07 -13.46 4.70
C ALA A 99 15.25 -11.97 4.38
N VAL A 100 14.60 -11.07 5.12
CA VAL A 100 14.83 -9.62 5.00
C VAL A 100 16.26 -9.25 5.37
N THR A 101 16.78 -9.81 6.47
CA THR A 101 18.17 -9.61 6.89
C THR A 101 19.16 -10.12 5.85
N CYS A 102 18.85 -11.25 5.19
CA CYS A 102 19.61 -11.73 4.05
C CYS A 102 19.59 -10.74 2.88
N LEU A 103 18.42 -10.15 2.55
CA LEU A 103 18.32 -9.18 1.45
C LEU A 103 19.14 -7.91 1.71
N GLN A 104 19.26 -7.51 2.98
CA GLN A 104 20.17 -6.43 3.44
C GLN A 104 21.67 -6.78 3.30
N GLN A 105 22.00 -8.02 2.97
CA GLN A 105 23.37 -8.49 2.73
C GLN A 105 23.62 -8.85 1.26
N GLN A 106 22.56 -8.93 0.43
CA GLN A 106 22.73 -9.19 -0.99
C GLN A 106 23.37 -7.99 -1.68
N PRO A 107 24.26 -8.19 -2.66
CA PRO A 107 24.87 -7.09 -3.41
C PRO A 107 23.84 -6.17 -4.04
N GLU A 108 24.13 -4.88 -4.06
CA GLU A 108 23.35 -3.86 -4.74
C GLU A 108 23.40 -4.01 -6.28
N LEU A 109 22.33 -3.57 -6.92
CA LEU A 109 22.19 -3.48 -8.37
C LEU A 109 22.38 -2.03 -8.84
N TYR A 110 21.99 -1.03 -8.05
CA TYR A 110 22.21 0.39 -8.35
C TYR A 110 23.59 0.87 -7.88
N THR A 111 24.65 0.34 -8.50
CA THR A 111 26.06 0.64 -8.13
C THR A 111 26.46 2.12 -8.28
N GLU A 112 25.68 2.90 -9.03
CA GLU A 112 25.86 4.33 -9.22
C GLU A 112 25.27 5.19 -8.08
N ILE A 113 24.41 4.63 -7.24
CA ILE A 113 23.80 5.30 -6.09
C ILE A 113 24.64 4.97 -4.86
N ALA A 114 25.46 5.93 -4.40
CA ALA A 114 26.42 5.68 -3.34
C ALA A 114 25.80 5.20 -2.01
N GLY A 115 24.56 5.61 -1.72
CA GLY A 115 23.78 5.14 -0.57
C GLY A 115 23.06 3.81 -0.76
N SER A 116 23.03 3.22 -1.96
CA SER A 116 22.55 1.84 -2.13
C SER A 116 23.69 0.88 -1.77
N LYS A 117 23.59 0.19 -0.63
CA LYS A 117 24.63 -0.72 -0.13
C LYS A 117 24.24 -2.20 -0.19
N SER A 118 22.99 -2.47 -0.53
CA SER A 118 22.43 -3.80 -0.59
C SER A 118 21.23 -3.83 -1.53
N MET A 119 20.79 -5.04 -1.89
CA MET A 119 19.54 -5.19 -2.64
C MET A 119 18.33 -4.63 -1.87
N PHE A 120 18.34 -4.67 -0.54
CA PHE A 120 17.30 -4.00 0.25
C PHE A 120 17.32 -2.48 0.03
N ASP A 121 18.50 -1.86 -0.02
CA ASP A 121 18.63 -0.42 -0.31
C ASP A 121 18.25 -0.08 -1.75
N ASP A 122 18.39 -1.00 -2.71
CA ASP A 122 17.93 -0.78 -4.08
C ASP A 122 16.41 -0.58 -4.15
N PHE A 123 15.64 -1.29 -3.33
CA PHE A 123 14.20 -1.07 -3.21
C PHE A 123 13.91 0.35 -2.70
N VAL A 124 14.65 0.79 -1.67
CA VAL A 124 14.54 2.15 -1.13
C VAL A 124 14.89 3.20 -2.20
N ALA A 125 15.96 3.00 -2.96
CA ALA A 125 16.40 3.89 -4.04
C ALA A 125 15.37 3.96 -5.19
N LEU A 126 14.81 2.81 -5.59
CA LEU A 126 13.75 2.76 -6.60
C LEU A 126 12.52 3.56 -6.15
N HIS A 127 12.06 3.37 -4.92
CA HIS A 127 10.93 4.10 -4.38
C HIS A 127 11.21 5.60 -4.25
N GLN A 128 12.41 5.97 -3.80
CA GLN A 128 12.87 7.35 -3.74
C GLN A 128 12.76 8.04 -5.11
N ALA A 129 13.24 7.39 -6.17
CA ALA A 129 13.16 7.90 -7.53
C ALA A 129 11.71 7.94 -8.08
N ALA A 130 10.88 6.98 -7.71
CA ALA A 130 9.52 6.83 -8.22
C ALA A 130 8.47 7.65 -7.46
N THR A 131 8.78 8.19 -6.27
CA THR A 131 7.81 8.74 -5.31
C THR A 131 6.77 9.70 -5.93
N LEU A 132 7.21 10.63 -6.79
CA LEU A 132 6.34 11.63 -7.44
C LEU A 132 5.49 11.09 -8.61
N TYR A 133 5.62 9.81 -8.92
CA TYR A 133 4.92 9.13 -10.01
C TYR A 133 4.04 7.98 -9.51
N VAL A 134 4.14 7.64 -8.23
CA VAL A 134 3.47 6.47 -7.64
C VAL A 134 2.59 6.81 -6.44
N HIS A 135 2.53 8.08 -6.01
CA HIS A 135 1.64 8.57 -4.95
C HIS A 135 0.68 9.64 -5.46
N LEU A 136 -0.60 9.55 -5.09
CA LEU A 136 -1.68 10.41 -5.58
C LEU A 136 -1.75 10.41 -7.11
N THR A 137 -1.46 9.26 -7.70
CA THR A 137 -1.46 8.95 -9.14
C THR A 137 -2.42 7.80 -9.44
N ALA A 138 -2.70 7.57 -10.72
CA ALA A 138 -3.51 6.41 -11.16
C ALA A 138 -2.86 5.06 -10.88
N THR A 139 -1.54 5.03 -10.68
CA THR A 139 -0.75 3.80 -10.54
C THR A 139 -0.55 3.39 -9.08
N PHE A 140 -0.93 4.21 -8.10
CA PHE A 140 -0.59 4.01 -6.68
C PHE A 140 -0.77 2.56 -6.21
N PHE A 141 -1.99 2.00 -6.30
CA PHE A 141 -2.23 0.65 -5.81
C PHE A 141 -1.50 -0.43 -6.62
N LEU A 142 -1.46 -0.28 -7.94
CA LEU A 142 -0.93 -1.31 -8.84
C LEU A 142 0.60 -1.32 -8.86
N TRP A 143 1.23 -0.16 -8.77
CA TRP A 143 2.68 -0.03 -8.64
C TRP A 143 3.13 -0.60 -7.30
N HIS A 144 2.47 -0.25 -6.19
CA HIS A 144 2.82 -0.78 -4.87
C HIS A 144 2.54 -2.29 -4.76
N ARG A 145 1.45 -2.80 -5.36
CA ARG A 145 1.21 -4.24 -5.51
C ARG A 145 2.38 -4.93 -6.19
N TYR A 146 2.82 -4.40 -7.34
CA TYR A 146 3.92 -5.00 -8.08
C TYR A 146 5.27 -4.84 -7.38
N TYR A 147 5.47 -3.73 -6.67
CA TYR A 147 6.65 -3.46 -5.86
C TYR A 147 6.81 -4.50 -4.74
N ILE A 148 5.76 -4.74 -3.93
CA ILE A 148 5.82 -5.75 -2.86
C ILE A 148 5.86 -7.19 -3.40
N TRP A 149 5.27 -7.45 -4.57
CA TRP A 149 5.43 -8.75 -5.25
C TRP A 149 6.87 -8.97 -5.73
N THR A 150 7.52 -7.94 -6.26
CA THR A 150 8.92 -8.00 -6.67
C THR A 150 9.81 -8.23 -5.45
N TYR A 151 9.52 -7.55 -4.34
CA TYR A 151 10.19 -7.79 -3.05
C TYR A 151 9.99 -9.22 -2.54
N GLU A 152 8.75 -9.71 -2.49
CA GLU A 152 8.43 -11.10 -2.14
C GLU A 152 9.22 -12.09 -3.02
N SER A 153 9.22 -11.87 -4.34
CA SER A 153 9.94 -12.72 -5.30
C SER A 153 11.45 -12.72 -5.05
N LYS A 154 12.04 -11.58 -4.64
CA LYS A 154 13.46 -11.48 -4.29
C LYS A 154 13.80 -12.14 -2.97
N LEU A 155 12.92 -12.08 -1.96
CA LEU A 155 13.08 -12.87 -0.74
C LEU A 155 13.12 -14.37 -1.06
N GLU A 156 12.29 -14.83 -1.99
CA GLU A 156 12.28 -16.24 -2.42
C GLU A 156 13.53 -16.61 -3.24
N SER A 157 13.85 -15.83 -4.27
CA SER A 157 14.90 -16.19 -5.23
C SER A 157 16.32 -16.00 -4.70
N GLU A 158 16.55 -14.94 -3.90
CA GLU A 158 17.89 -14.58 -3.42
C GLU A 158 18.15 -15.07 -1.99
N CYS A 159 17.08 -15.22 -1.20
CA CYS A 159 17.17 -15.55 0.24
C CYS A 159 16.45 -16.84 0.64
N GLY A 160 15.91 -17.58 -0.32
CA GLY A 160 15.31 -18.90 -0.08
C GLY A 160 14.06 -18.87 0.81
N TYR A 161 13.40 -17.70 0.93
CA TYR A 161 12.15 -17.60 1.66
C TYR A 161 11.09 -18.49 1.03
N ASN A 162 10.32 -19.19 1.85
CA ASN A 162 9.28 -20.12 1.41
C ASN A 162 8.02 -20.06 2.28
N GLY A 163 7.86 -18.99 3.06
CA GLY A 163 6.71 -18.73 3.90
C GLY A 163 5.67 -17.83 3.22
N SER A 164 4.64 -17.49 3.97
CA SER A 164 3.55 -16.61 3.57
C SER A 164 3.99 -15.15 3.66
N PHE A 165 3.78 -14.36 2.61
CA PHE A 165 4.05 -12.92 2.69
C PHE A 165 3.12 -12.25 3.73
N PRO A 166 3.67 -11.53 4.71
CA PRO A 166 2.90 -10.99 5.83
C PRO A 166 2.22 -9.67 5.50
N TYR A 167 1.11 -9.38 6.17
CA TYR A 167 0.54 -8.04 6.28
C TYR A 167 0.28 -7.64 7.73
N TRP A 168 0.21 -6.33 7.98
CA TRP A 168 -0.08 -5.76 9.30
C TRP A 168 -1.49 -5.15 9.32
N GLU A 169 -2.43 -5.78 10.05
CA GLU A 169 -3.77 -5.22 10.25
C GLU A 169 -3.74 -4.10 11.31
N TRP A 170 -3.63 -2.85 10.87
CA TRP A 170 -3.52 -1.66 11.71
C TRP A 170 -4.58 -1.55 12.79
N GLY A 171 -5.82 -1.92 12.44
CA GLY A 171 -6.99 -1.70 13.28
C GLY A 171 -6.98 -2.52 14.58
N LEU A 172 -6.15 -3.55 14.66
CA LEU A 172 -5.99 -4.38 15.87
C LEU A 172 -4.99 -3.78 16.88
N ASP A 173 -4.22 -2.76 16.47
CA ASP A 173 -3.14 -2.18 17.28
C ASP A 173 -3.41 -0.71 17.67
N THR A 174 -4.66 -0.25 17.58
CA THR A 174 -5.07 1.13 17.87
C THR A 174 -5.00 1.52 19.35
N THR A 175 -4.87 0.55 20.27
CA THR A 175 -4.87 0.79 21.71
C THR A 175 -3.46 0.81 22.29
N ASN A 176 -2.61 -0.12 21.87
CA ASN A 176 -1.24 -0.24 22.35
C ASN A 176 -0.35 -0.82 21.24
N LEU A 177 0.28 0.06 20.47
CA LEU A 177 1.07 -0.33 19.30
C LEU A 177 2.34 -1.09 19.69
N SER A 178 3.00 -0.73 20.79
CA SER A 178 4.22 -1.41 21.26
C SER A 178 3.96 -2.80 21.84
N ALA A 179 2.70 -3.19 22.07
CA ALA A 179 2.31 -4.55 22.41
C ALA A 179 1.87 -5.38 21.20
N SER A 180 1.82 -4.80 20.00
CA SER A 180 1.53 -5.54 18.77
C SER A 180 2.64 -6.58 18.54
N PRO A 181 2.31 -7.81 18.11
CA PRO A 181 3.32 -8.80 17.72
C PRO A 181 4.23 -8.34 16.57
N VAL A 182 3.87 -7.27 15.85
CA VAL A 182 4.74 -6.62 14.86
C VAL A 182 5.86 -5.80 15.54
N PHE A 183 5.63 -5.24 16.72
CA PHE A 183 6.51 -4.24 17.35
C PHE A 183 6.90 -4.54 18.80
N ASP A 184 6.53 -5.71 19.34
CA ASP A 184 6.78 -6.08 20.75
C ASP A 184 8.26 -6.26 21.12
N GLY A 185 9.17 -6.14 20.15
CA GLY A 185 10.61 -6.24 20.37
C GLY A 185 11.09 -7.66 20.67
N SER A 186 10.25 -8.67 20.48
CA SER A 186 10.61 -10.08 20.58
C SER A 186 11.38 -10.56 19.34
N ALA A 187 11.89 -11.79 19.39
CA ALA A 187 12.52 -12.44 18.24
C ALA A 187 11.57 -12.69 17.06
N THR A 188 10.24 -12.64 17.28
CA THR A 188 9.21 -12.87 16.26
C THR A 188 8.51 -11.58 15.82
N SER A 189 9.13 -10.43 16.10
CA SER A 189 8.66 -9.09 15.72
C SER A 189 9.43 -8.53 14.52
N MET A 190 8.97 -7.39 14.01
CA MET A 190 9.69 -6.56 13.04
C MET A 190 10.54 -5.49 13.74
N GLY A 191 11.07 -5.79 14.91
CA GLY A 191 11.77 -4.86 15.77
C GLY A 191 10.90 -4.32 16.91
N SER A 192 11.40 -3.28 17.57
CA SER A 192 10.72 -2.62 18.70
C SER A 192 10.33 -1.18 18.36
N ASP A 193 9.82 -0.45 19.35
CA ASP A 193 9.83 1.02 19.31
C ASP A 193 11.26 1.57 19.41
N GLY A 194 11.42 2.87 19.13
CA GLY A 194 12.66 3.58 19.40
C GLY A 194 12.88 3.82 20.90
N VAL A 195 14.13 4.08 21.28
CA VAL A 195 14.47 4.56 22.62
C VAL A 195 13.66 5.83 22.90
N PRO A 196 12.91 5.91 24.03
CA PRO A 196 12.09 7.07 24.35
C PRO A 196 12.91 8.35 24.35
N THR A 197 12.49 9.32 23.54
CA THR A 197 13.15 10.61 23.36
C THR A 197 12.09 11.70 23.54
N PRO A 198 12.25 12.66 24.46
CA PRO A 198 11.27 13.74 24.60
C PRO A 198 11.19 14.65 23.36
N HIS A 199 10.00 14.83 22.79
CA HIS A 199 9.72 15.78 21.71
C HIS A 199 8.23 16.18 21.67
N GLN A 200 7.87 17.13 20.81
CA GLN A 200 6.51 17.72 20.74
C GLN A 200 5.58 17.04 19.71
N GLY A 201 5.96 15.87 19.19
CA GLY A 201 5.26 15.21 18.08
C GLY A 201 5.56 15.83 16.71
N LEU A 202 4.75 15.50 15.71
CA LEU A 202 4.95 15.91 14.31
C LEU A 202 3.98 17.01 13.90
N VAL A 203 4.48 17.98 13.13
CA VAL A 203 3.68 19.05 12.54
C VAL A 203 3.78 18.95 11.02
N LEU A 204 2.91 18.14 10.43
CA LEU A 204 2.94 17.82 9.00
C LEU A 204 2.29 18.95 8.21
N VAL A 205 3.03 19.56 7.28
CA VAL A 205 2.50 20.58 6.37
C VAL A 205 2.24 19.93 5.01
N ASN A 206 0.99 19.93 4.57
CA ASN A 206 0.64 19.46 3.24
C ASN A 206 1.19 20.43 2.18
N ALA A 207 2.05 19.93 1.28
CA ALA A 207 2.73 20.75 0.28
C ALA A 207 1.79 21.40 -0.76
N TRP A 208 0.55 20.91 -0.90
CA TRP A 208 -0.38 21.32 -1.95
C TRP A 208 -1.43 22.32 -1.46
N ASP A 209 -1.93 22.15 -0.25
CA ASP A 209 -2.97 23.02 0.32
C ASP A 209 -2.51 23.83 1.55
N ASN A 210 -1.25 23.65 1.98
CA ASN A 210 -0.62 24.33 3.11
C ASN A 210 -1.34 24.09 4.46
N THR A 211 -2.15 23.04 4.56
CA THR A 211 -2.80 22.66 5.82
C THR A 211 -1.82 21.95 6.72
N THR A 212 -1.87 22.29 8.01
CA THR A 212 -1.11 21.64 9.05
C THR A 212 -1.91 20.53 9.73
N THR A 213 -1.34 19.33 9.80
CA THR A 213 -1.82 18.19 10.58
C THR A 213 -0.85 17.95 11.73
N VAL A 214 -1.33 18.09 12.97
CA VAL A 214 -0.52 17.85 14.17
C VAL A 214 -0.75 16.44 14.68
N LEU A 215 0.34 15.69 14.84
CA LEU A 215 0.36 14.39 15.51
C LEU A 215 1.04 14.56 16.86
N PRO A 216 0.44 14.09 17.98
CA PRO A 216 1.13 14.09 19.27
C PRO A 216 2.39 13.23 19.21
N ALA A 217 3.31 13.40 20.16
CA ALA A 217 4.46 12.52 20.29
C ALA A 217 4.02 11.07 20.50
N GLY A 218 4.69 10.13 19.85
CA GLY A 218 4.59 8.72 20.17
C GLY A 218 5.36 8.37 21.44
N THR A 219 5.70 7.10 21.59
CA THR A 219 6.39 6.57 22.79
C THR A 219 7.90 6.41 22.63
N GLY A 220 8.44 6.70 21.44
CA GLY A 220 9.83 6.43 21.07
C GLY A 220 10.58 7.70 20.67
N GLY A 221 11.12 7.70 19.46
CA GLY A 221 11.85 8.80 18.84
C GLY A 221 13.31 8.49 18.55
N GLY A 222 13.93 7.55 19.26
CA GLY A 222 15.33 7.12 19.09
C GLY A 222 15.52 5.93 18.15
N CYS A 223 16.75 5.38 18.11
CA CYS A 223 17.04 4.09 17.49
C CYS A 223 16.22 2.98 18.16
N LEU A 224 15.98 1.85 17.49
CA LEU A 224 15.26 0.70 18.08
C LEU A 224 15.79 0.32 19.48
N ALA A 225 14.90 0.16 20.45
CA ALA A 225 15.25 0.00 21.86
C ALA A 225 15.69 -1.43 22.23
N SER A 226 15.06 -2.45 21.63
CA SER A 226 15.39 -3.86 21.86
C SER A 226 16.58 -4.28 20.99
N SER A 227 17.75 -4.43 21.60
CA SER A 227 18.98 -4.83 20.89
C SER A 227 19.01 -6.28 20.42
N SER A 228 18.08 -7.11 20.92
CA SER A 228 17.95 -8.52 20.54
C SER A 228 16.84 -8.77 19.51
N ALA A 229 16.03 -7.76 19.18
CA ALA A 229 14.98 -7.90 18.17
C ALA A 229 15.60 -7.89 16.75
N PRO A 230 14.90 -8.46 15.75
CA PRO A 230 15.26 -8.28 14.36
C PRO A 230 15.42 -6.79 14.01
N PHE A 231 16.37 -6.50 13.12
CA PHE A 231 16.67 -5.15 12.61
C PHE A 231 17.20 -4.14 13.65
N ALA A 232 17.47 -4.54 14.89
CA ALA A 232 18.05 -3.63 15.91
C ALA A 232 19.38 -2.98 15.48
N ASN A 233 20.16 -3.69 14.66
CA ASN A 233 21.43 -3.23 14.09
C ASN A 233 21.32 -2.83 12.61
N GLN A 234 20.11 -2.68 12.08
CA GLN A 234 19.94 -2.25 10.70
C GLN A 234 20.53 -0.84 10.52
N THR A 235 21.29 -0.67 9.44
CA THR A 235 21.80 0.64 9.01
C THR A 235 20.92 1.18 7.91
N VAL A 236 20.42 2.40 8.08
CA VAL A 236 19.74 3.18 7.05
C VAL A 236 20.81 3.99 6.33
N HIS A 237 20.91 3.82 5.00
CA HIS A 237 21.95 4.47 4.20
C HIS A 237 21.46 5.69 3.43
N LEU A 238 20.27 5.64 2.84
CA LEU A 238 19.73 6.72 2.00
C LEU A 238 19.07 7.83 2.83
N GLY A 239 19.07 9.05 2.29
CA GLY A 239 18.34 10.20 2.82
C GLY A 239 18.97 10.93 4.01
N PRO A 240 18.15 11.66 4.81
CA PRO A 240 16.71 11.91 4.59
C PRO A 240 16.45 12.82 3.38
N GLN A 241 15.23 12.82 2.82
CA GLN A 241 14.84 13.67 1.68
C GLN A 241 13.65 14.58 1.97
N ALA A 242 12.70 14.13 2.80
CA ALA A 242 11.53 14.91 3.20
C ALA A 242 11.06 14.55 4.63
N MET A 243 11.96 14.10 5.49
CA MET A 243 11.64 13.65 6.85
C MET A 243 11.10 14.80 7.71
N PRO A 244 9.89 14.72 8.27
CA PRO A 244 9.37 15.75 9.18
C PRO A 244 10.27 16.00 10.40
N ASP A 245 10.47 17.26 10.78
CA ASP A 245 11.22 17.64 11.98
C ASP A 245 10.28 17.72 13.20
N TYR A 246 10.61 17.00 14.28
CA TYR A 246 9.75 16.96 15.47
C TYR A 246 9.58 18.36 16.07
N GLY A 247 8.32 18.74 16.30
CA GLY A 247 7.95 20.03 16.87
C GLY A 247 8.05 21.23 15.91
N ASN A 248 8.49 21.02 14.67
CA ASN A 248 8.68 22.09 13.67
C ASN A 248 7.82 21.84 12.42
N VAL A 249 7.50 22.92 11.70
CA VAL A 249 6.76 22.87 10.41
C VAL A 249 7.66 22.52 9.22
N THR A 250 8.95 22.30 9.46
CA THR A 250 9.97 22.05 8.45
C THR A 250 10.30 20.56 8.34
N SER A 251 10.90 20.16 7.22
CA SER A 251 11.49 18.84 7.05
C SER A 251 13.01 18.90 7.16
N VAL A 252 13.61 17.82 7.66
CA VAL A 252 15.04 17.54 7.62
C VAL A 252 15.37 16.86 6.30
N ASN A 253 16.21 17.52 5.50
CA ASN A 253 16.60 17.05 4.17
C ASN A 253 18.13 17.03 4.05
N SER A 254 18.68 15.95 3.53
CA SER A 254 20.08 15.90 3.10
C SER A 254 20.24 16.69 1.80
N ALA A 255 21.37 17.39 1.64
CA ALA A 255 21.73 18.04 0.38
C ALA A 255 22.05 17.01 -0.72
N THR A 256 22.48 15.81 -0.32
CA THR A 256 22.79 14.68 -1.20
C THR A 256 22.06 13.42 -0.68
N PRO A 257 20.73 13.31 -0.85
CA PRO A 257 19.94 12.24 -0.26
C PRO A 257 20.19 10.85 -0.88
N THR A 258 21.03 10.78 -1.92
CA THR A 258 21.49 9.54 -2.57
C THR A 258 22.91 9.14 -2.16
N ASP A 259 23.63 9.99 -1.42
CA ASP A 259 24.94 9.65 -0.87
C ASP A 259 24.77 8.72 0.34
N ASP A 260 25.83 8.00 0.69
CA ASP A 260 25.84 7.14 1.88
C ASP A 260 25.78 7.98 3.17
N ASN A 261 24.69 7.84 3.92
CA ASN A 261 24.44 8.50 5.19
C ASN A 261 24.04 7.48 6.28
N PRO A 262 24.99 6.66 6.75
CA PRO A 262 24.73 5.53 7.64
C PRO A 262 24.25 6.00 9.01
N ARG A 263 23.08 5.51 9.42
CA ARG A 263 22.47 5.76 10.75
C ARG A 263 21.56 4.61 11.16
N CYS A 264 21.14 4.59 12.42
CA CYS A 264 20.21 3.56 12.89
C CYS A 264 18.79 3.78 12.36
N LEU A 265 18.01 2.70 12.22
CA LEU A 265 16.55 2.76 12.09
C LEU A 265 15.94 3.34 13.38
N ARG A 266 15.10 4.38 13.24
CA ARG A 266 14.40 5.04 14.36
C ARG A 266 12.90 4.88 14.22
N ARG A 267 12.22 4.67 15.35
CA ARG A 267 10.74 4.66 15.41
C ARG A 267 10.24 5.52 16.56
N ASP A 268 9.06 6.07 16.37
CA ASP A 268 8.26 6.75 17.38
C ASP A 268 6.83 6.20 17.29
N LEU A 269 6.63 5.00 17.84
CA LEU A 269 5.35 4.31 17.72
C LEU A 269 4.21 5.16 18.29
N ASN A 270 3.18 5.36 17.48
CA ASN A 270 2.13 6.31 17.74
C ASN A 270 0.75 5.73 17.40
N VAL A 271 -0.08 5.55 18.42
CA VAL A 271 -1.46 5.05 18.26
C VAL A 271 -2.40 6.11 17.68
N TYR A 272 -2.07 7.40 17.77
CA TYR A 272 -2.97 8.48 17.36
C TYR A 272 -3.30 8.43 15.85
N PRO A 273 -2.32 8.30 14.93
CA PRO A 273 -2.61 8.11 13.51
C PRO A 273 -3.50 6.89 13.24
N LEU A 274 -3.28 5.77 13.95
CA LEU A 274 -4.09 4.56 13.78
C LEU A 274 -5.53 4.78 14.22
N GLN A 275 -5.75 5.36 15.40
CA GLN A 275 -7.08 5.65 15.93
C GLN A 275 -7.87 6.58 15.01
N ARG A 276 -7.18 7.54 14.38
CA ARG A 276 -7.81 8.58 13.58
C ARG A 276 -8.09 8.14 12.14
N TRP A 277 -7.18 7.39 11.53
CA TRP A 277 -7.25 7.11 10.09
C TRP A 277 -7.10 5.64 9.69
N ALA A 278 -6.64 4.75 10.57
CA ALA A 278 -6.37 3.34 10.23
C ALA A 278 -6.97 2.34 11.23
N SER A 279 -8.10 2.68 11.86
CA SER A 279 -8.87 1.74 12.68
C SER A 279 -9.62 0.71 11.83
N LEU A 280 -10.14 -0.36 12.45
CA LEU A 280 -11.00 -1.33 11.78
C LEU A 280 -12.21 -0.66 11.11
N ARG A 281 -12.76 0.37 11.74
CA ARG A 281 -13.83 1.21 11.15
C ARG A 281 -13.34 1.90 9.88
N ASN A 282 -12.20 2.59 9.93
CA ASN A 282 -11.68 3.32 8.77
C ASN A 282 -11.46 2.39 7.57
N THR A 283 -10.86 1.22 7.80
CA THR A 283 -10.66 0.21 6.75
C THR A 283 -12.00 -0.33 6.22
N THR A 284 -12.95 -0.62 7.11
CA THR A 284 -14.29 -1.09 6.74
C THR A 284 -15.03 -0.09 5.87
N ASP A 285 -15.01 1.19 6.24
CA ASP A 285 -15.72 2.25 5.54
C ASP A 285 -15.04 2.57 4.20
N LEU A 286 -13.70 2.54 4.14
CA LEU A 286 -12.95 2.65 2.88
C LEU A 286 -13.33 1.57 1.86
N ILE A 287 -13.67 0.35 2.29
CA ILE A 287 -14.10 -0.73 1.38
C ILE A 287 -15.56 -0.57 0.96
N ARG A 288 -16.42 -0.02 1.82
CA ARG A 288 -17.88 -0.02 1.62
C ARG A 288 -18.40 1.23 0.92
N GLU A 289 -17.82 2.40 1.20
CA GLU A 289 -18.38 3.68 0.79
C GLU A 289 -17.96 4.12 -0.62
N PRO A 290 -16.69 4.04 -1.03
CA PRO A 290 -16.27 4.42 -2.38
C PRO A 290 -16.82 3.46 -3.45
N VAL A 291 -17.54 4.02 -4.42
CA VAL A 291 -18.16 3.26 -5.51
C VAL A 291 -17.21 3.03 -6.68
N ASP A 292 -16.19 3.87 -6.84
CA ASP A 292 -15.22 3.84 -7.93
C ASP A 292 -13.78 4.01 -7.42
N ILE A 293 -12.81 3.74 -8.31
CA ILE A 293 -11.38 3.80 -8.00
C ILE A 293 -10.91 5.22 -7.71
N GLU A 294 -11.53 6.23 -8.32
CA GLU A 294 -11.23 7.65 -8.08
C GLU A 294 -11.43 7.98 -6.61
N ARG A 295 -12.61 7.68 -6.06
CA ARG A 295 -12.91 7.96 -4.65
C ARG A 295 -12.14 7.03 -3.73
N PHE A 296 -11.99 5.75 -4.09
CA PHE A 296 -11.30 4.77 -3.25
C PHE A 296 -9.84 5.17 -2.99
N GLN A 297 -9.07 5.47 -4.04
CA GLN A 297 -7.67 5.87 -3.90
C GLN A 297 -7.50 7.22 -3.21
N ALA A 298 -8.45 8.15 -3.41
CA ALA A 298 -8.43 9.44 -2.78
C ALA A 298 -8.64 9.33 -1.25
N VAL A 299 -9.60 8.52 -0.81
CA VAL A 299 -9.85 8.27 0.62
C VAL A 299 -8.68 7.50 1.25
N ALA A 300 -8.15 6.50 0.55
CA ALA A 300 -7.04 5.69 1.06
C ALA A 300 -5.77 6.50 1.34
N GLN A 301 -5.50 7.53 0.53
CA GLN A 301 -4.31 8.38 0.61
C GLN A 301 -4.53 9.75 1.28
N GLY A 302 -5.77 10.07 1.67
CA GLY A 302 -6.08 11.38 2.26
C GLY A 302 -6.01 12.56 1.28
N ASP A 303 -6.37 12.33 0.01
CA ASP A 303 -6.32 13.35 -1.03
C ASP A 303 -7.29 14.52 -0.73
N SER A 304 -6.73 15.68 -0.44
CA SER A 304 -7.51 16.84 0.01
C SER A 304 -8.45 17.41 -1.03
N ARG A 305 -8.28 17.08 -2.32
CA ARG A 305 -9.25 17.42 -3.38
C ARG A 305 -10.60 16.73 -3.17
N TYR A 306 -10.62 15.64 -2.41
CA TYR A 306 -11.77 14.75 -2.26
C TYR A 306 -12.25 14.63 -0.81
N VAL A 307 -11.33 14.53 0.15
CA VAL A 307 -11.67 14.24 1.56
C VAL A 307 -11.52 15.44 2.49
N GLY A 308 -11.21 16.61 1.95
CA GLY A 308 -10.90 17.80 2.73
C GLY A 308 -9.47 17.77 3.28
N THR A 309 -9.08 18.85 3.92
CA THR A 309 -7.70 19.04 4.35
C THR A 309 -7.39 18.33 5.67
N GLY A 310 -6.10 18.07 5.91
CA GLY A 310 -5.63 17.44 7.15
C GLY A 310 -5.99 15.96 7.32
N GLN A 311 -6.32 15.28 6.23
CA GLN A 311 -6.55 13.83 6.20
C GLN A 311 -5.31 13.10 5.71
N LEU A 312 -4.99 11.95 6.33
CA LEU A 312 -3.86 11.10 5.92
C LEU A 312 -4.32 9.80 5.25
N GLY A 313 -5.60 9.43 5.42
CA GLY A 313 -6.12 8.13 5.00
C GLY A 313 -5.44 6.96 5.72
N VAL A 314 -5.87 5.74 5.41
CA VAL A 314 -5.27 4.53 6.01
C VAL A 314 -3.79 4.39 5.63
N HIS A 315 -3.39 4.87 4.45
CA HIS A 315 -2.01 4.84 3.97
C HIS A 315 -1.10 5.71 4.85
N GLY A 316 -1.39 7.01 4.96
CA GLY A 316 -0.61 7.89 5.81
C GLY A 316 -0.76 7.53 7.29
N GLY A 317 -1.94 7.11 7.73
CA GLY A 317 -2.16 6.63 9.10
C GLY A 317 -1.23 5.49 9.49
N GLY A 318 -1.03 4.52 8.60
CA GLY A 318 -0.08 3.42 8.80
C GLY A 318 1.38 3.89 8.83
N HIS A 319 1.85 4.69 7.87
CA HIS A 319 3.23 5.21 7.87
C HIS A 319 3.54 6.05 9.10
N TYR A 320 2.71 7.04 9.42
CA TYR A 320 2.96 7.96 10.52
C TYR A 320 2.72 7.36 11.91
N ALA A 321 2.12 6.16 12.00
CA ALA A 321 2.08 5.40 13.25
C ALA A 321 3.44 4.83 13.64
N LEU A 322 4.38 4.69 12.70
CA LEU A 322 5.75 4.28 12.99
C LEU A 322 6.63 5.47 13.37
N GLY A 323 6.33 6.67 12.84
CA GLY A 323 7.14 7.87 13.03
C GLY A 323 8.59 7.66 12.60
N GLY A 324 9.51 8.41 13.21
CA GLY A 324 10.94 8.13 13.12
C GLY A 324 11.54 8.22 11.70
N ASP A 325 12.62 7.47 11.48
CA ASP A 325 13.50 7.56 10.31
C ASP A 325 13.84 6.15 9.81
N PRO A 326 13.45 5.77 8.57
CA PRO A 326 12.89 6.64 7.52
C PRO A 326 11.36 6.56 7.37
N SER A 327 10.62 5.90 8.28
CA SER A 327 9.20 5.57 8.08
C SER A 327 8.30 6.80 7.93
N SER A 328 8.68 7.96 8.49
CA SER A 328 7.97 9.23 8.31
C SER A 328 8.41 10.05 7.09
N ASP A 329 9.43 9.60 6.35
CA ASP A 329 9.89 10.21 5.10
C ASP A 329 9.19 9.54 3.91
N VAL A 330 8.33 10.28 3.21
CA VAL A 330 7.53 9.74 2.09
C VAL A 330 8.39 9.16 0.96
N TYR A 331 9.64 9.57 0.80
CA TYR A 331 10.52 9.05 -0.24
C TYR A 331 11.20 7.75 0.19
N LEU A 332 11.50 7.62 1.48
CA LEU A 332 12.44 6.64 2.01
C LEU A 332 11.81 5.64 2.96
N SER A 333 10.49 5.70 3.16
CA SER A 333 9.74 4.80 4.04
C SER A 333 9.98 3.30 3.80
N PRO A 334 10.33 2.78 2.60
CA PRO A 334 10.72 1.38 2.45
C PRO A 334 11.98 0.97 3.20
N GLY A 335 12.78 1.93 3.67
CA GLY A 335 13.95 1.67 4.50
C GLY A 335 13.59 1.14 5.88
N ASP A 336 12.33 1.27 6.34
CA ASP A 336 11.81 0.48 7.45
C ASP A 336 11.18 -0.83 6.90
N PRO A 337 11.67 -2.02 7.30
CA PRO A 337 11.11 -3.30 6.85
C PRO A 337 9.60 -3.49 7.07
N VAL A 338 8.98 -2.72 7.97
CA VAL A 338 7.52 -2.77 8.18
C VAL A 338 6.74 -2.14 7.02
N PHE A 339 7.37 -1.34 6.16
CA PHE A 339 6.77 -0.84 4.91
C PHE A 339 6.08 -1.95 4.12
N TYR A 340 6.73 -3.12 4.00
CA TYR A 340 6.23 -4.23 3.21
C TYR A 340 4.98 -4.88 3.81
N LEU A 341 4.89 -4.96 5.15
CA LEU A 341 3.68 -5.42 5.85
C LEU A 341 2.55 -4.39 5.73
N HIS A 342 2.88 -3.09 5.83
CA HIS A 342 1.93 -2.00 5.67
C HIS A 342 1.34 -1.98 4.25
N HIS A 343 2.19 -2.08 3.21
CA HIS A 343 1.72 -2.09 1.83
C HIS A 343 1.07 -3.41 1.42
N ALA A 344 1.41 -4.54 2.06
CA ALA A 344 0.63 -5.76 1.93
C ALA A 344 -0.80 -5.60 2.49
N GLN A 345 -0.99 -4.82 3.55
CA GLN A 345 -2.34 -4.48 4.05
C GLN A 345 -3.03 -3.47 3.12
N MET A 346 -2.34 -2.48 2.56
CA MET A 346 -2.91 -1.59 1.53
C MET A 346 -3.40 -2.39 0.31
N ASP A 347 -2.59 -3.34 -0.16
CA ASP A 347 -2.95 -4.22 -1.25
C ASP A 347 -4.11 -5.16 -0.88
N ARG A 348 -4.16 -5.67 0.35
CA ARG A 348 -5.31 -6.44 0.86
C ARG A 348 -6.59 -5.64 0.80
N VAL A 349 -6.58 -4.40 1.30
CA VAL A 349 -7.76 -3.53 1.31
C VAL A 349 -8.26 -3.24 -0.10
N TYR A 350 -7.34 -2.96 -1.04
CA TYR A 350 -7.67 -2.82 -2.45
C TYR A 350 -8.19 -4.13 -3.06
N TRP A 351 -7.56 -5.26 -2.78
CA TRP A 351 -7.97 -6.59 -3.23
C TRP A 351 -9.38 -6.94 -2.74
N ILE A 352 -9.74 -6.64 -1.48
CA ILE A 352 -11.10 -6.85 -0.98
C ILE A 352 -12.06 -5.99 -1.81
N TRP A 353 -11.78 -4.69 -1.94
CA TRP A 353 -12.64 -3.77 -2.68
C TRP A 353 -12.83 -4.23 -4.13
N GLN A 354 -11.76 -4.58 -4.85
CA GLN A 354 -11.84 -5.10 -6.22
C GLN A 354 -12.72 -6.34 -6.31
N ASN A 355 -12.52 -7.32 -5.43
CA ASN A 355 -13.16 -8.63 -5.54
C ASN A 355 -14.61 -8.68 -5.03
N LEU A 356 -15.08 -7.65 -4.32
CA LEU A 356 -16.50 -7.49 -4.02
C LEU A 356 -17.35 -7.14 -5.25
N ASP A 357 -16.76 -6.53 -6.28
CA ASP A 357 -17.42 -6.24 -7.56
C ASP A 357 -16.41 -6.26 -8.72
N TRP A 358 -15.82 -7.45 -8.95
CA TRP A 358 -14.73 -7.65 -9.91
C TRP A 358 -15.05 -7.11 -11.31
N GLN A 359 -16.29 -7.24 -11.78
CA GLN A 359 -16.66 -6.85 -13.14
C GLN A 359 -16.57 -5.33 -13.38
N ASN A 360 -16.78 -4.52 -12.33
CA ASN A 360 -16.80 -3.06 -12.45
C ASN A 360 -15.56 -2.37 -11.85
N ARG A 361 -14.75 -3.11 -11.08
CA ARG A 361 -13.61 -2.57 -10.30
C ARG A 361 -12.23 -2.91 -10.86
N GLN A 362 -12.16 -3.25 -12.15
CA GLN A 362 -10.92 -3.41 -12.92
C GLN A 362 -10.56 -2.14 -13.70
N THR A 363 -10.72 -0.98 -13.07
CA THR A 363 -10.52 0.35 -13.69
C THR A 363 -9.42 1.13 -12.98
N ILE A 364 -8.90 2.15 -13.65
CA ILE A 364 -7.92 3.10 -13.12
C ILE A 364 -8.45 4.52 -13.30
N PHE A 365 -7.96 5.45 -12.49
CA PHE A 365 -8.31 6.87 -12.61
C PHE A 365 -7.14 7.77 -12.25
N GLY A 366 -6.94 8.83 -13.05
CA GLY A 366 -5.96 9.88 -12.78
C GLY A 366 -4.79 9.86 -13.77
N THR A 367 -3.71 10.51 -13.37
CA THR A 367 -2.50 10.76 -14.18
C THR A 367 -1.28 10.06 -13.59
N ASN A 368 -0.15 10.10 -14.30
CA ASN A 368 1.11 9.46 -13.88
C ASN A 368 1.99 10.35 -13.00
N THR A 369 1.57 11.59 -12.70
CA THR A 369 2.26 12.52 -11.81
C THR A 369 1.43 12.82 -10.58
N THR A 370 2.08 12.89 -9.40
CA THR A 370 1.45 13.20 -8.11
C THR A 370 0.56 14.43 -8.23
N MET A 371 -0.71 14.31 -7.86
CA MET A 371 -1.70 15.41 -7.91
C MET A 371 -1.88 16.04 -9.30
N ASN A 372 -1.43 15.36 -10.37
CA ASN A 372 -1.29 15.92 -11.71
C ASN A 372 -0.35 17.15 -11.76
N GLN A 373 0.76 17.12 -11.01
CA GLN A 373 1.77 18.18 -10.94
C GLN A 373 3.19 17.64 -11.20
N PRO A 374 3.86 18.06 -12.31
CA PRO A 374 3.29 18.83 -13.41
C PRO A 374 2.17 18.04 -14.11
N ALA A 375 1.35 18.74 -14.92
CA ALA A 375 0.27 18.08 -15.65
C ALA A 375 0.82 16.99 -16.58
N SER A 376 0.22 15.80 -16.55
CA SER A 376 0.55 14.67 -17.43
C SER A 376 -0.72 14.06 -18.05
N ALA A 377 -0.53 13.14 -18.99
CA ALA A 377 -1.65 12.42 -19.59
C ALA A 377 -2.36 11.54 -18.55
N ASN A 378 -3.65 11.27 -18.77
CA ASN A 378 -4.34 10.24 -18.01
C ASN A 378 -3.66 8.90 -18.24
N ALA A 379 -3.45 8.15 -17.16
CA ALA A 379 -2.89 6.82 -17.27
C ALA A 379 -3.85 5.89 -18.01
N THR A 380 -3.29 4.93 -18.72
CA THR A 380 -4.07 3.90 -19.41
C THR A 380 -3.68 2.51 -18.92
N LEU A 381 -4.56 1.52 -19.08
CA LEU A 381 -4.24 0.14 -18.71
C LEU A 381 -3.04 -0.42 -19.50
N ASP A 382 -2.66 0.20 -20.62
CA ASP A 382 -1.55 -0.22 -21.46
C ASP A 382 -0.23 0.50 -21.09
N ASP A 383 -0.27 1.45 -20.14
CA ASP A 383 0.94 2.06 -19.60
C ASP A 383 1.77 1.00 -18.84
N VAL A 384 3.08 1.16 -18.85
CA VAL A 384 4.05 0.22 -18.28
C VAL A 384 4.60 0.76 -16.97
N MET A 385 4.64 -0.11 -15.96
CA MET A 385 5.28 0.12 -14.67
C MET A 385 6.68 -0.49 -14.68
N TYR A 386 7.64 0.27 -14.16
CA TYR A 386 9.05 -0.08 -14.14
C TYR A 386 9.50 -0.37 -12.70
N MET A 387 10.23 -1.48 -12.52
CA MET A 387 10.87 -1.87 -11.25
C MET A 387 12.41 -1.75 -11.31
N GLY A 388 12.93 -0.97 -12.28
CA GLY A 388 14.36 -0.86 -12.51
C GLY A 388 15.03 -2.23 -12.74
N PRO A 389 16.21 -2.50 -12.17
CA PRO A 389 16.88 -3.79 -12.29
C PRO A 389 16.30 -4.87 -11.34
N LEU A 390 15.38 -4.51 -10.44
CA LEU A 390 14.82 -5.44 -9.45
C LEU A 390 13.75 -6.37 -10.02
N GLY A 391 13.04 -5.93 -11.07
CA GLY A 391 11.92 -6.66 -11.66
C GLY A 391 11.73 -6.34 -13.14
N ALA A 392 10.89 -7.13 -13.80
CA ALA A 392 10.55 -6.91 -15.20
C ALA A 392 9.63 -5.68 -15.38
N GLU A 393 9.47 -5.25 -16.62
CA GLU A 393 8.41 -4.32 -16.99
C GLU A 393 7.04 -5.02 -16.92
N LEU A 394 6.04 -4.33 -16.39
CA LEU A 394 4.68 -4.88 -16.25
C LEU A 394 3.64 -3.83 -16.65
N SER A 395 2.70 -4.20 -17.54
CA SER A 395 1.58 -3.32 -17.86
C SER A 395 0.65 -3.14 -16.67
N ILE A 396 -0.02 -1.98 -16.57
CA ILE A 396 -1.05 -1.75 -15.55
C ILE A 396 -2.16 -2.81 -15.64
N ARG A 397 -2.52 -3.23 -16.86
CA ARG A 397 -3.50 -4.29 -17.12
C ARG A 397 -3.11 -5.61 -16.45
N ASP A 398 -1.86 -6.03 -16.62
CA ASP A 398 -1.36 -7.31 -16.10
C ASP A 398 -1.17 -7.28 -14.57
N ALA A 399 -1.12 -6.08 -13.97
CA ALA A 399 -1.06 -5.90 -12.52
C ALA A 399 -2.44 -5.93 -11.82
N MET A 400 -3.54 -5.92 -12.59
CA MET A 400 -4.90 -5.73 -12.03
C MET A 400 -5.39 -6.92 -11.20
N ASP A 401 -4.99 -8.15 -11.56
CA ASP A 401 -5.56 -9.39 -11.04
C ASP A 401 -4.51 -10.23 -10.31
N THR A 402 -4.69 -10.47 -9.02
CA THR A 402 -3.71 -11.19 -8.16
C THR A 402 -3.59 -12.68 -8.47
N ILE A 403 -4.42 -13.20 -9.38
CA ILE A 403 -4.41 -14.60 -9.85
C ILE A 403 -4.11 -14.69 -11.36
N ASN A 404 -3.50 -13.66 -11.93
CA ASN A 404 -3.16 -13.56 -13.35
C ASN A 404 -1.86 -12.76 -13.54
N GLY A 405 -1.36 -12.70 -14.78
CA GLY A 405 -0.09 -12.04 -15.07
C GLY A 405 1.07 -12.74 -14.34
N PRO A 406 1.96 -12.00 -13.65
CA PRO A 406 3.00 -12.61 -12.83
C PRO A 406 2.48 -13.12 -11.47
N PHE A 407 1.25 -12.80 -11.09
CA PHE A 407 0.73 -13.04 -9.75
C PHE A 407 0.03 -14.38 -9.62
N CYS A 408 0.17 -14.98 -8.45
CA CYS A 408 -0.67 -16.08 -8.02
C CYS A 408 -0.81 -16.11 -6.50
N TYR A 409 -1.58 -15.16 -5.97
CA TYR A 409 -1.81 -15.05 -4.53
C TYR A 409 -3.22 -14.54 -4.16
N VAL A 410 -3.60 -14.85 -2.93
CA VAL A 410 -4.79 -14.36 -2.23
C VAL A 410 -4.43 -13.92 -0.81
N TYR A 411 -5.32 -13.19 -0.16
CA TYR A 411 -5.22 -12.91 1.27
C TYR A 411 -6.03 -13.92 2.07
N ALA A 412 -5.48 -14.39 3.19
CA ALA A 412 -6.12 -15.36 4.07
C ALA A 412 -7.53 -14.91 4.50
N SER A 413 -8.46 -15.86 4.60
CA SER A 413 -9.87 -15.57 4.92
C SER A 413 -10.16 -15.40 6.41
N ASP A 414 -9.24 -15.85 7.26
CA ASP A 414 -9.39 -16.03 8.71
C ASP A 414 -8.81 -14.89 9.57
#